data_AF-A0A957RY79-F1
#
_entry.id   AF-A0A957RY79-F1
#
_cell.length_a   1.000
_cell.length_b   1.000
_cell.length_c   1.000
_cell.angle_alpha   90.00
_cell.angle_beta   90.00
_cell.angle_gamma   90.00
#
_symmetry.space_group_name_H-M   'P 1'
#
loop_
_entity.id
_entity.type
_entity.pdbx_description
1 polymer ?
#
loop_
_entity_poly.entity_id
_entity_poly.type
_entity_poly.pdbx_seq_one_letter_code
_entity_poly.pdbx_strand_id
1 'polypeptide(L)'
;MANIDPKTPGVYVEEISSDARPIQAVSTRTAGFVGVAPNAARAVNKAVAVNQWSEFLRDFASDETGDRKKFTSTHLSQAVFGFFLNGGERCIVVNIGTSGTIQNGLDVLEKIDGVAIVTAPGYITPEAYSAIREHCDKMRERVGILDGPENMDDDVMFQLSGESVATLGNWTMPEPSDLGQLTLYVPWIQVSNPERNSDKTLETMFVPPSGHIAGIWARSDATRGVHKAPANEIVNGALGLARQITQEEQAMLNRTGVNVIRFFRDEGYLVWGARTLSKDAAFRYLNVRRLFNMIEESIAESTRWIVFEPNDHPLWKAIRRDVTAFLLGLWRDGALMGRTPEEAFYVKCDEETNPIESIRAGKVTIEVALAPVLPAELIIFRISQDEAGTEIDLLSA
;
A
#
# COMPACT_ATOMS: atom_id res chain seq x y z
N MET A 1 -36.88 -29.86 -17.82
CA MET A 1 -37.45 -28.55 -17.42
C MET A 1 -38.88 -28.52 -17.91
N ALA A 2 -39.85 -28.52 -17.00
CA ALA A 2 -41.26 -28.40 -17.36
C ALA A 2 -41.60 -26.91 -17.42
N ASN A 3 -41.90 -26.42 -18.63
CA ASN A 3 -42.37 -25.07 -18.86
C ASN A 3 -43.84 -25.01 -18.43
N ILE A 4 -44.16 -24.32 -17.32
CA ILE A 4 -45.52 -24.26 -16.79
C ILE A 4 -46.29 -23.17 -17.56
N ASP A 5 -47.25 -23.58 -18.39
CA ASP A 5 -48.19 -22.72 -19.10
C ASP A 5 -49.33 -22.32 -18.13
N PRO A 6 -49.45 -21.04 -17.70
CA PRO A 6 -50.33 -20.66 -16.60
C PRO A 6 -51.78 -20.54 -17.08
N LYS A 7 -52.53 -21.65 -17.01
CA LYS A 7 -53.95 -21.71 -17.44
C LYS A 7 -54.96 -21.89 -16.30
N THR A 8 -54.58 -21.68 -15.04
CA THR A 8 -55.52 -21.77 -13.90
C THR A 8 -55.22 -20.73 -12.82
N PRO A 9 -56.26 -20.11 -12.21
CA PRO A 9 -56.07 -19.25 -11.04
C PRO A 9 -55.51 -20.06 -9.86
N GLY A 10 -54.35 -19.66 -9.33
CA GLY A 10 -53.68 -20.31 -8.22
C GLY A 10 -52.43 -19.54 -7.77
N VAL A 11 -51.93 -19.84 -6.58
CA VAL A 11 -50.62 -19.33 -6.10
C VAL A 11 -49.56 -20.32 -6.55
N TYR A 12 -48.63 -19.86 -7.38
CA TYR A 12 -47.50 -20.66 -7.86
C TYR A 12 -46.24 -20.23 -7.12
N VAL A 13 -45.52 -21.20 -6.58
CA VAL A 13 -44.23 -21.00 -5.92
C VAL A 13 -43.16 -21.55 -6.86
N GLU A 14 -42.27 -20.68 -7.32
CA GLU A 14 -41.12 -21.05 -8.13
C GLU A 14 -39.86 -20.93 -7.26
N GLU A 15 -39.06 -21.99 -7.20
CA GLU A 15 -37.73 -21.93 -6.61
C GLU A 15 -36.79 -21.27 -7.61
N ILE A 16 -36.51 -19.99 -7.40
CA ILE A 16 -35.40 -19.31 -8.06
C ILE A 16 -34.15 -19.67 -7.26
N SER A 17 -33.18 -20.35 -7.88
CA SER A 17 -31.87 -20.57 -7.27
C SER A 17 -31.19 -19.22 -7.03
N SER A 18 -31.14 -18.80 -5.77
CA SER A 18 -30.35 -17.64 -5.34
C SER A 18 -28.89 -18.07 -5.25
N ASP A 19 -28.21 -18.15 -6.39
CA ASP A 19 -26.76 -18.30 -6.41
C ASP A 19 -26.15 -16.94 -6.06
N ALA A 20 -26.10 -16.63 -4.75
CA ALA A 20 -25.30 -15.52 -4.25
C ALA A 20 -23.83 -15.82 -4.54
N ARG A 21 -23.13 -14.90 -5.20
CA ARG A 21 -21.70 -15.03 -5.51
C ARG A 21 -20.94 -13.98 -4.69
N PRO A 22 -20.61 -14.29 -3.42
CA PRO A 22 -20.05 -13.30 -2.51
C PRO A 22 -18.66 -12.85 -2.98
N ILE A 23 -18.46 -11.54 -3.00
CA ILE A 23 -17.15 -10.93 -3.27
C ILE A 23 -16.25 -11.13 -2.05
N GLN A 24 -15.04 -11.63 -2.29
CA GLN A 24 -14.02 -11.77 -1.25
C GLN A 24 -13.01 -10.62 -1.37
N ALA A 25 -12.62 -10.05 -0.24
CA ALA A 25 -11.58 -9.03 -0.22
C ALA A 25 -10.23 -9.65 -0.58
N VAL A 26 -9.52 -9.04 -1.53
CA VAL A 26 -8.15 -9.44 -1.87
C VAL A 26 -7.16 -9.06 -0.78
N SER A 27 -6.03 -9.77 -0.73
CA SER A 27 -4.95 -9.45 0.21
C SER A 27 -4.24 -8.15 -0.17
N THR A 28 -4.10 -7.24 0.79
CA THR A 28 -3.39 -5.97 0.64
C THR A 28 -1.95 -6.01 1.19
N ARG A 29 -1.51 -7.18 1.67
CA ARG A 29 -0.33 -7.32 2.55
C ARG A 29 0.92 -7.86 1.85
N THR A 30 0.78 -8.41 0.65
CA THR A 30 1.90 -9.01 -0.09
C THR A 30 2.80 -7.91 -0.67
N ALA A 31 4.07 -7.92 -0.28
CA ALA A 31 5.07 -6.99 -0.80
C ALA A 31 5.90 -7.59 -1.93
N GLY A 32 6.28 -6.77 -2.91
CA GLY A 32 7.23 -7.07 -3.96
C GLY A 32 8.52 -6.26 -3.75
N PHE A 33 9.62 -6.96 -3.56
CA PHE A 33 10.95 -6.37 -3.36
C PHE A 33 11.82 -6.58 -4.59
N VAL A 34 12.36 -5.49 -5.13
CA VAL A 34 13.29 -5.50 -6.26
C VAL A 34 14.64 -4.96 -5.82
N GLY A 35 15.73 -5.65 -6.14
CA GLY A 35 17.08 -5.14 -5.86
C GLY A 35 18.17 -6.19 -6.00
N VAL A 36 19.37 -5.89 -5.52
CA VAL A 36 20.50 -6.82 -5.54
C VAL A 36 20.51 -7.67 -4.27
N ALA A 37 20.44 -8.98 -4.44
CA ALA A 37 20.54 -9.94 -3.35
C ALA A 37 21.99 -10.12 -2.85
N PRO A 38 22.20 -10.62 -1.60
CA PRO A 38 23.54 -10.92 -1.07
C PRO A 38 24.40 -11.76 -2.01
N ASN A 39 23.84 -12.82 -2.59
CA ASN A 39 24.45 -13.52 -3.70
C ASN A 39 23.80 -13.06 -5.02
N ALA A 40 24.46 -12.11 -5.68
CA ALA A 40 23.94 -11.48 -6.89
C ALA A 40 23.73 -12.43 -8.08
N ALA A 41 24.33 -13.63 -8.08
CA ALA A 41 24.16 -14.63 -9.14
C ALA A 41 22.97 -15.59 -8.91
N ARG A 42 22.37 -15.60 -7.71
CA ARG A 42 21.26 -16.49 -7.36
C ARG A 42 19.92 -15.95 -7.83
N ALA A 43 19.11 -16.82 -8.45
CA ALA A 43 17.72 -16.52 -8.83
C ALA A 43 17.53 -15.17 -9.57
N VAL A 44 18.49 -14.79 -10.41
CA VAL A 44 18.47 -13.52 -11.14
C VAL A 44 17.25 -13.46 -12.07
N ASN A 45 16.53 -12.34 -12.03
CA ASN A 45 15.32 -12.05 -12.79
C ASN A 45 14.23 -13.13 -12.64
N LYS A 46 14.12 -13.71 -11.43
CA LYS A 46 13.05 -14.63 -11.06
C LYS A 46 12.28 -14.07 -9.88
N ALA A 47 10.95 -14.12 -9.96
CA ALA A 47 10.08 -13.87 -8.83
C ALA A 47 10.08 -15.09 -7.92
N VAL A 48 10.55 -14.93 -6.68
CA VAL A 48 10.56 -15.99 -5.67
C VAL A 48 9.68 -15.55 -4.51
N ALA A 49 8.69 -16.36 -4.19
CA ALA A 49 7.87 -16.16 -3.00
C ALA A 49 8.65 -16.57 -1.74
N VAL A 50 8.67 -15.70 -0.75
CA VAL A 50 9.36 -15.87 0.52
C VAL A 50 8.37 -15.59 1.65
N ASN A 51 8.24 -16.51 2.60
CA ASN A 51 7.32 -16.34 3.74
C ASN A 51 8.05 -16.21 5.09
N GLN A 52 9.37 -16.39 5.09
CA GLN A 52 10.19 -16.23 6.29
C GLN A 52 11.65 -15.92 5.94
N TRP A 53 12.36 -15.32 6.90
CA TRP A 53 13.76 -14.93 6.73
C TRP A 53 14.71 -16.10 6.35
N SER A 54 14.49 -17.28 6.90
CA SER A 54 15.32 -18.46 6.60
C SER A 54 15.16 -18.97 5.16
N GLU A 55 14.00 -18.74 4.53
CA GLU A 55 13.77 -19.02 3.11
C GLU A 55 14.52 -18.02 2.25
N PHE A 56 14.49 -16.72 2.60
CA PHE A 56 15.28 -15.71 1.91
C PHE A 56 16.77 -16.09 1.89
N LEU A 57 17.34 -16.44 3.05
CA LEU A 57 18.75 -16.83 3.13
C LEU A 57 19.08 -18.05 2.26
N ARG A 58 18.17 -19.03 2.19
CA ARG A 58 18.33 -20.21 1.34
C ARG A 58 18.38 -19.83 -0.14
N ASP A 59 17.48 -18.95 -0.58
CA ASP A 59 17.26 -18.72 -2.00
C ASP A 59 18.19 -17.63 -2.57
N PHE A 60 18.65 -16.70 -1.72
CA PHE A 60 19.32 -15.47 -2.13
C PHE A 60 20.67 -15.19 -1.46
N ALA A 61 20.99 -15.85 -0.34
CA ALA A 61 22.24 -15.61 0.38
C ALA A 61 23.22 -16.79 0.34
N SER A 62 22.74 -18.00 0.04
CA SER A 62 23.59 -19.18 0.04
C SER A 62 24.72 -19.12 -1.00
N ASP A 63 25.93 -19.50 -0.59
CA ASP A 63 27.05 -19.66 -1.51
C ASP A 63 26.90 -20.89 -2.42
N GLU A 64 27.89 -21.18 -3.27
CA GLU A 64 27.88 -22.34 -4.18
C GLU A 64 27.84 -23.69 -3.44
N THR A 65 28.36 -23.74 -2.20
CA THR A 65 28.36 -24.93 -1.34
C THR A 65 27.06 -25.09 -0.54
N GLY A 66 26.19 -24.08 -0.57
CA GLY A 66 24.95 -24.05 0.18
C GLY A 66 25.09 -23.55 1.62
N ASP A 67 26.25 -23.00 2.02
CA ASP A 67 26.41 -22.36 3.32
C ASP A 67 25.59 -21.07 3.36
N ARG A 68 24.83 -20.91 4.44
CA ARG A 68 23.93 -19.78 4.70
C ARG A 68 24.41 -18.93 5.88
N LYS A 69 25.52 -19.31 6.52
CA LYS A 69 26.00 -18.68 7.74
C LYS A 69 26.84 -17.44 7.49
N LYS A 70 27.42 -17.30 6.30
CA LYS A 70 28.21 -16.13 5.89
C LYS A 70 27.59 -15.54 4.63
N PHE A 71 27.14 -14.30 4.72
CA PHE A 71 26.62 -13.54 3.59
C PHE A 71 26.85 -12.06 3.87
N THR A 72 27.08 -11.27 2.82
CA THR A 72 27.18 -9.81 2.94
C THR A 72 25.81 -9.18 2.82
N SER A 73 25.44 -8.37 3.80
CA SER A 73 24.16 -7.67 3.78
C SER A 73 24.06 -6.66 2.64
N THR A 74 22.93 -6.68 1.92
CA THR A 74 22.53 -5.68 0.93
C THR A 74 21.28 -4.94 1.38
N HIS A 75 20.97 -3.78 0.79
CA HIS A 75 19.70 -3.07 1.05
C HIS A 75 18.48 -3.97 0.85
N LEU A 76 18.47 -4.82 -0.18
CA LEU A 76 17.40 -5.79 -0.41
C LEU A 76 17.24 -6.75 0.78
N SER A 77 18.35 -7.33 1.26
CA SER A 77 18.31 -8.27 2.39
C SER A 77 17.86 -7.60 3.69
N GLN A 78 18.29 -6.36 3.94
CA GLN A 78 17.88 -5.59 5.11
C GLN A 78 16.39 -5.24 5.06
N ALA A 79 15.89 -4.88 3.88
CA ALA A 79 14.49 -4.57 3.69
C ALA A 79 13.60 -5.81 3.90
N VAL A 80 13.98 -6.96 3.35
CA VAL A 80 13.24 -8.22 3.55
C VAL A 80 13.30 -8.67 5.01
N PHE A 81 14.44 -8.51 5.69
CA PHE A 81 14.54 -8.78 7.12
C PHE A 81 13.64 -7.85 7.95
N GLY A 82 13.69 -6.54 7.69
CA GLY A 82 12.86 -5.53 8.32
C GLY A 82 11.36 -5.75 8.09
N PHE A 83 10.98 -6.22 6.90
CA PHE A 83 9.60 -6.60 6.56
C PHE A 83 9.08 -7.69 7.50
N PHE A 84 9.80 -8.79 7.64
CA PHE A 84 9.41 -9.88 8.53
C PHE A 84 9.44 -9.48 10.01
N LEU A 85 10.43 -8.68 10.43
CA LEU A 85 10.48 -8.14 11.81
C LEU A 85 9.28 -7.25 12.15
N ASN A 86 8.71 -6.58 11.16
CA ASN A 86 7.60 -5.66 11.35
C ASN A 86 6.23 -6.29 11.11
N GLY A 87 6.14 -7.61 10.92
CA GLY A 87 4.86 -8.34 10.82
C GLY A 87 4.42 -8.63 9.38
N GLY A 88 5.31 -8.44 8.40
CA GLY A 88 5.11 -9.00 7.07
C GLY A 88 5.09 -10.52 7.08
N GLU A 89 4.18 -11.14 6.33
CA GLU A 89 4.00 -12.60 6.30
C GLU A 89 4.47 -13.23 4.98
N ARG A 90 4.30 -12.49 3.87
CA ARG A 90 4.60 -12.99 2.53
C ARG A 90 5.10 -11.87 1.64
N CYS A 91 6.21 -12.11 0.98
CA CYS A 91 6.72 -11.22 -0.06
C CYS A 91 7.21 -11.98 -1.29
N ILE A 92 7.27 -11.27 -2.41
CA ILE A 92 7.88 -11.71 -3.65
C ILE A 92 9.20 -10.96 -3.78
N VAL A 93 10.30 -11.68 -3.92
CA VAL A 93 11.64 -11.09 -4.06
C VAL A 93 12.10 -11.32 -5.49
N VAL A 94 12.58 -10.26 -6.13
CA VAL A 94 13.20 -10.29 -7.46
C VAL A 94 14.64 -9.77 -7.34
N ASN A 95 15.61 -10.68 -7.46
CA ASN A 95 17.01 -10.31 -7.55
C ASN A 95 17.34 -9.88 -8.98
N ILE A 96 17.85 -8.67 -9.18
CA ILE A 96 18.23 -8.16 -10.50
C ILE A 96 19.71 -8.42 -10.86
N GLY A 97 20.51 -8.92 -9.92
CA GLY A 97 21.95 -9.12 -10.11
C GLY A 97 22.74 -7.81 -10.28
N THR A 98 24.06 -7.91 -10.41
CA THR A 98 24.94 -6.71 -10.40
C THR A 98 24.77 -5.76 -11.58
N SER A 99 24.28 -6.26 -12.72
CA SER A 99 24.11 -5.48 -13.95
C SER A 99 22.64 -5.23 -14.33
N GLY A 100 21.69 -5.71 -13.53
CA GLY A 100 20.26 -5.53 -13.81
C GLY A 100 19.78 -4.14 -13.41
N THR A 101 18.66 -3.72 -13.99
CA THR A 101 17.98 -2.47 -13.64
C THR A 101 16.72 -2.73 -12.82
N ILE A 102 16.21 -1.70 -12.15
CA ILE A 102 14.91 -1.78 -11.46
C ILE A 102 13.79 -2.17 -12.41
N GLN A 103 13.82 -1.65 -13.65
CA GLN A 103 12.84 -2.02 -14.67
C GLN A 103 12.81 -3.53 -14.93
N ASN A 104 13.97 -4.19 -15.03
CA ASN A 104 14.01 -5.65 -15.24
C ASN A 104 13.30 -6.41 -14.13
N GLY A 105 13.45 -5.96 -12.88
CA GLY A 105 12.78 -6.58 -11.74
C GLY A 105 11.27 -6.32 -11.73
N LEU A 106 10.85 -5.10 -12.08
CA LEU A 106 9.44 -4.72 -12.17
C LEU A 106 8.71 -5.45 -13.30
N ASP A 107 9.37 -5.68 -14.45
CA ASP A 107 8.82 -6.48 -15.57
C ASP A 107 8.55 -7.93 -15.17
N VAL A 108 9.37 -8.48 -14.27
CA VAL A 108 9.16 -9.82 -13.70
C VAL A 108 8.02 -9.80 -12.69
N LEU A 109 7.96 -8.78 -11.83
CA LEU A 109 6.93 -8.60 -10.82
C LEU A 109 5.55 -8.33 -11.42
N GLU A 110 5.47 -7.72 -12.60
CA GLU A 110 4.22 -7.47 -13.34
C GLU A 110 3.44 -8.75 -13.62
N LYS A 111 4.14 -9.87 -13.82
CA LYS A 111 3.55 -11.18 -14.14
C LYS A 111 3.00 -11.91 -12.91
N ILE A 112 3.12 -11.31 -11.72
CA ILE A 112 2.72 -11.91 -10.46
C ILE A 112 1.52 -11.16 -9.92
N ASP A 113 0.40 -11.86 -9.82
CA ASP A 113 -0.83 -11.33 -9.25
C ASP A 113 -0.76 -11.28 -7.72
N GLY A 114 -1.61 -10.45 -7.10
CA GLY A 114 -1.75 -10.36 -5.65
C GLY A 114 -0.60 -9.67 -4.91
N VAL A 115 0.27 -8.96 -5.63
CA VAL A 115 1.23 -8.01 -5.05
C VAL A 115 0.53 -6.68 -4.84
N ALA A 116 0.57 -6.14 -3.62
CA ALA A 116 -0.10 -4.88 -3.27
C ALA A 116 0.87 -3.76 -2.89
N ILE A 117 2.08 -4.11 -2.46
CA ILE A 117 3.12 -3.17 -2.02
C ILE A 117 4.35 -3.40 -2.89
N VAL A 118 4.95 -2.34 -3.43
CA VAL A 118 6.15 -2.45 -4.28
C VAL A 118 7.26 -1.56 -3.72
N THR A 119 8.49 -2.08 -3.68
CA THR A 119 9.64 -1.24 -3.31
C THR A 119 10.95 -1.74 -3.93
N ALA A 120 11.85 -0.80 -4.20
CA ALA A 120 13.23 -1.05 -4.56
C ALA A 120 14.17 -0.43 -3.51
N PRO A 121 14.51 -1.16 -2.43
CA PRO A 121 15.14 -0.58 -1.25
C PRO A 121 16.49 0.08 -1.56
N GLY A 122 16.61 1.36 -1.22
CA GLY A 122 17.83 2.15 -1.41
C GLY A 122 18.13 2.57 -2.86
N TYR A 123 17.20 2.35 -3.79
CA TYR A 123 17.29 2.88 -5.15
C TYR A 123 16.60 4.23 -5.24
N ILE A 124 17.39 5.29 -5.06
CA ILE A 124 16.90 6.67 -4.89
C ILE A 124 17.06 7.54 -6.13
N THR A 125 17.41 6.96 -7.28
CA THR A 125 17.65 7.73 -8.52
C THR A 125 16.32 8.09 -9.21
N PRO A 126 16.28 9.18 -10.00
CA PRO A 126 15.09 9.57 -10.75
C PRO A 126 14.56 8.45 -11.65
N GLU A 127 15.45 7.67 -12.27
CA GLU A 127 15.07 6.54 -13.13
C GLU A 127 14.40 5.42 -12.33
N ALA A 128 14.90 5.12 -11.13
CA ALA A 128 14.29 4.14 -10.26
C ALA A 128 12.90 4.59 -9.78
N TYR A 129 12.75 5.85 -9.40
CA TYR A 129 11.45 6.41 -9.03
C TYR A 129 10.45 6.39 -10.18
N SER A 130 10.85 6.79 -11.39
CA SER A 130 9.95 6.76 -12.56
C SER A 130 9.53 5.34 -12.88
N ALA A 131 10.45 4.36 -12.84
CA ALA A 131 10.14 2.97 -13.09
C ALA A 131 9.10 2.42 -12.07
N ILE A 132 9.27 2.71 -10.78
CA ILE A 132 8.31 2.30 -9.74
C ILE A 132 6.97 3.01 -9.93
N ARG A 133 6.98 4.32 -10.24
CA ARG A 133 5.78 5.10 -10.53
C ARG A 133 4.98 4.49 -11.66
N GLU A 134 5.61 4.32 -12.82
CA GLU A 134 4.99 3.78 -14.02
C GLU A 134 4.46 2.36 -13.81
N HIS A 135 5.19 1.53 -13.05
CA HIS A 135 4.72 0.20 -12.68
C HIS A 135 3.45 0.25 -11.81
N CYS A 136 3.41 1.10 -10.78
CA CYS A 136 2.24 1.20 -9.92
C CYS A 136 1.05 1.85 -10.65
N ASP A 137 1.28 2.92 -11.43
CA ASP A 137 0.29 3.57 -12.30
C ASP A 137 -0.37 2.57 -13.26
N LYS A 138 0.43 1.64 -13.80
CA LYS A 138 -0.06 0.57 -14.68
C LYS A 138 -0.82 -0.52 -13.91
N MET A 139 -0.22 -1.05 -12.85
CA MET A 139 -0.75 -2.15 -12.03
C MET A 139 -1.61 -1.58 -10.90
N ARG A 140 -2.73 -0.96 -11.25
CA ARG A 140 -3.58 -0.09 -10.42
C ARG A 140 -3.76 -0.50 -8.95
N GLU A 141 -3.72 -1.80 -8.65
CA GLU A 141 -3.81 -2.38 -7.32
C GLU A 141 -2.58 -2.13 -6.42
N ARG A 142 -1.43 -1.74 -6.98
CA ARG A 142 -0.14 -1.59 -6.30
C ARG A 142 0.12 -0.18 -5.79
N VAL A 143 0.80 -0.10 -4.65
CA VAL A 143 1.34 1.17 -4.11
C VAL A 143 2.84 1.02 -3.84
N GLY A 144 3.62 1.97 -4.33
CA GLY A 144 5.06 2.06 -4.19
C GLY A 144 5.50 2.74 -2.90
N ILE A 145 6.49 2.14 -2.23
CA ILE A 145 7.23 2.77 -1.12
C ILE A 145 8.62 3.15 -1.61
N LEU A 146 8.87 4.46 -1.65
CA LEU A 146 10.13 5.07 -2.02
C LEU A 146 10.92 5.46 -0.76
N ASP A 147 12.24 5.37 -0.86
CA ASP A 147 13.17 5.79 0.18
C ASP A 147 13.74 7.17 -0.14
N GLY A 148 13.84 8.06 0.83
CA GLY A 148 14.68 9.26 0.65
C GLY A 148 16.17 8.95 0.74
N PRO A 149 17.04 9.96 0.56
CA PRO A 149 18.49 9.78 0.67
C PRO A 149 18.90 9.50 2.13
N GLU A 150 19.99 8.76 2.32
CA GLU A 150 20.56 8.48 3.66
C GLU A 150 21.06 9.75 4.34
N ASN A 151 21.87 10.53 3.60
CA ASN A 151 22.33 11.84 4.03
C ASN A 151 21.23 12.88 3.75
N MET A 152 20.66 13.44 4.82
CA MET A 152 19.65 14.48 4.76
C MET A 152 20.27 15.78 5.26
N ASP A 153 21.18 16.35 4.47
CA ASP A 153 21.70 17.70 4.71
C ASP A 153 20.62 18.76 4.46
N ASP A 154 20.95 20.02 4.73
CA ASP A 154 19.98 21.11 4.68
C ASP A 154 19.43 21.34 3.26
N ASP A 155 20.23 21.09 2.23
CA ASP A 155 19.80 21.18 0.83
C ASP A 155 18.74 20.10 0.52
N VAL A 156 18.98 18.85 0.92
CA VAL A 156 17.98 17.77 0.80
C VAL A 156 16.71 18.12 1.56
N MET A 157 16.82 18.64 2.78
CA MET A 157 15.67 19.06 3.58
C MET A 157 14.87 20.18 2.89
N PHE A 158 15.56 21.15 2.29
CA PHE A 158 14.92 22.23 1.53
C PHE A 158 14.14 21.66 0.34
N GLN A 159 14.76 20.78 -0.47
CA GLN A 159 14.06 20.16 -1.60
C GLN A 159 12.88 19.28 -1.17
N LEU A 160 13.03 18.48 -0.11
CA LEU A 160 11.95 17.66 0.44
C LEU A 160 10.77 18.51 0.94
N SER A 161 11.01 19.74 1.40
CA SER A 161 9.95 20.68 1.80
C SER A 161 9.26 21.41 0.63
N GLY A 162 9.66 21.11 -0.60
CA GLY A 162 9.03 21.61 -1.84
C GLY A 162 9.69 22.84 -2.43
N GLU A 163 10.82 23.25 -1.87
CA GLU A 163 11.59 24.38 -2.35
C GLU A 163 12.55 23.97 -3.47
N SER A 164 12.88 24.93 -4.34
CA SER A 164 13.80 24.67 -5.46
C SER A 164 15.26 24.78 -5.00
N VAL A 165 16.03 23.71 -5.19
CA VAL A 165 17.48 23.66 -4.95
C VAL A 165 18.20 23.36 -6.26
N ALA A 166 19.42 23.87 -6.43
CA ALA A 166 20.32 23.40 -7.48
C ALA A 166 20.59 21.89 -7.32
N THR A 167 20.80 21.18 -8.44
CA THR A 167 20.94 19.72 -8.52
C THR A 167 21.64 19.07 -7.31
N LEU A 168 20.90 18.29 -6.53
CA LEU A 168 21.37 17.52 -5.38
C LEU A 168 22.03 16.21 -5.82
N GLY A 169 23.19 16.33 -6.48
CA GLY A 169 23.88 15.16 -7.05
C GLY A 169 22.96 14.35 -7.97
N ASN A 170 22.75 13.08 -7.63
CA ASN A 170 21.89 12.15 -8.39
C ASN A 170 20.50 11.94 -7.76
N TRP A 171 20.10 12.75 -6.77
CA TRP A 171 18.79 12.65 -6.14
C TRP A 171 17.92 13.86 -6.47
N THR A 172 16.65 13.60 -6.72
CA THR A 172 15.61 14.63 -6.83
C THR A 172 14.33 14.11 -6.21
N MET A 173 13.48 15.02 -5.72
CA MET A 173 12.13 14.68 -5.28
C MET A 173 11.40 13.86 -6.37
N PRO A 174 10.79 12.71 -6.03
CA PRO A 174 10.04 11.92 -7.00
C PRO A 174 8.89 12.73 -7.61
N GLU A 175 8.62 12.50 -8.89
CA GLU A 175 7.42 13.04 -9.50
C GLU A 175 6.17 12.40 -8.87
N PRO A 176 5.10 13.18 -8.63
CA PRO A 176 3.88 12.67 -8.05
C PRO A 176 3.19 11.67 -8.99
N SER A 177 2.47 10.71 -8.42
CA SER A 177 1.49 9.89 -9.16
C SER A 177 0.12 10.57 -9.04
N ASP A 178 -0.54 10.83 -10.17
CA ASP A 178 -1.88 11.42 -10.18
C ASP A 178 -2.89 10.50 -9.47
N LEU A 179 -2.69 9.18 -9.54
CA LEU A 179 -3.52 8.18 -8.86
C LEU A 179 -3.17 8.02 -7.37
N GLY A 180 -2.09 8.65 -6.89
CA GLY A 180 -1.65 8.58 -5.50
C GLY A 180 -1.00 7.26 -5.11
N GLN A 181 -0.35 6.57 -6.05
CA GLN A 181 0.22 5.24 -5.81
C GLN A 181 1.67 5.26 -5.33
N LEU A 182 2.21 6.42 -4.97
CA LEU A 182 3.55 6.54 -4.42
C LEU A 182 3.54 7.14 -3.03
N THR A 183 4.45 6.66 -2.20
CA THR A 183 4.77 7.21 -0.88
C THR A 183 6.28 7.39 -0.77
N LEU A 184 6.73 8.42 -0.05
CA LEU A 184 8.15 8.62 0.26
C LEU A 184 8.34 8.61 1.77
N TYR A 185 9.33 7.85 2.24
CA TYR A 185 9.68 7.75 3.66
C TYR A 185 11.11 8.19 3.94
N VAL A 186 11.26 8.96 5.02
CA VAL A 186 12.52 9.43 5.59
C VAL A 186 12.44 9.40 7.12
N PRO A 187 13.57 9.47 7.85
CA PRO A 187 14.94 9.21 7.44
C PRO A 187 15.24 7.71 7.35
N TRP A 188 16.47 7.35 7.00
CA TRP A 188 16.97 5.98 7.14
C TRP A 188 17.03 5.55 8.61
N ILE A 189 16.85 4.25 8.84
CA ILE A 189 16.73 3.64 10.17
C ILE A 189 18.05 2.96 10.52
N GLN A 190 18.57 3.16 11.73
CA GLN A 190 19.68 2.39 12.24
C GLN A 190 19.18 1.05 12.79
N VAL A 191 19.77 -0.06 12.37
CA VAL A 191 19.39 -1.41 12.80
C VAL A 191 20.63 -2.25 13.13
N SER A 192 20.43 -3.35 13.87
CA SER A 192 21.46 -4.38 14.02
C SER A 192 21.59 -5.14 12.70
N ASN A 193 22.82 -5.31 12.21
CA ASN A 193 23.07 -6.06 10.98
C ASN A 193 22.79 -7.57 11.21
N PRO A 194 21.87 -8.21 10.47
CA PRO A 194 21.64 -9.66 10.49
C PRO A 194 22.81 -10.49 9.94
N GLU A 195 23.78 -9.86 9.27
CA GLU A 195 25.01 -10.53 8.81
C GLU A 195 25.74 -11.20 9.97
N ARG A 196 26.04 -12.47 9.79
CA ARG A 196 26.74 -13.28 10.79
C ARG A 196 28.23 -13.32 10.46
N ASN A 197 28.94 -12.24 10.81
CA ASN A 197 30.39 -12.20 10.71
C ASN A 197 31.05 -13.26 11.61
N SER A 198 32.21 -13.77 11.18
CA SER A 198 33.00 -14.76 11.95
C SER A 198 33.31 -14.30 13.37
N ASP A 199 33.37 -12.99 13.57
CA ASP A 199 33.88 -12.34 14.78
C ASP A 199 32.76 -12.05 15.79
N LYS A 200 31.49 -12.39 15.47
CA LYS A 200 30.29 -12.22 16.33
C LYS A 200 30.08 -10.80 16.87
N THR A 201 30.70 -9.78 16.28
CA THR A 201 30.48 -8.39 16.65
C THR A 201 29.11 -7.95 16.16
N LEU A 202 28.31 -7.36 17.05
CA LEU A 202 27.06 -6.71 16.68
C LEU A 202 27.39 -5.38 16.00
N GLU A 203 27.38 -5.38 14.68
CA GLU A 203 27.53 -4.17 13.88
C GLU A 203 26.15 -3.55 13.63
N THR A 204 26.04 -2.24 13.79
CA THR A 204 24.84 -1.50 13.41
C THR A 204 25.07 -0.78 12.09
N MET A 205 24.03 -0.65 11.27
CA MET A 205 24.10 0.09 10.02
C MET A 205 22.80 0.87 9.79
N PHE A 206 22.87 1.93 8.98
CA PHE A 206 21.68 2.60 8.46
C PHE A 206 21.13 1.83 7.27
N VAL A 207 19.81 1.71 7.20
CA VAL A 207 19.11 1.02 6.12
C VAL A 207 17.94 1.85 5.61
N PRO A 208 17.60 1.73 4.31
CA PRO A 208 16.41 2.35 3.76
C PRO A 208 15.13 1.89 4.51
N PRO A 209 14.19 2.80 4.81
CA PRO A 209 13.02 2.48 5.62
C PRO A 209 12.01 1.56 4.92
N SER A 210 11.97 1.54 3.58
CA SER A 210 10.91 0.91 2.79
C SER A 210 10.54 -0.52 3.19
N GLY A 211 11.51 -1.36 3.51
CA GLY A 211 11.24 -2.73 3.96
C GLY A 211 10.54 -2.81 5.31
N HIS A 212 10.97 -1.99 6.27
CA HIS A 212 10.32 -1.91 7.58
C HIS A 212 8.89 -1.38 7.44
N ILE A 213 8.72 -0.32 6.63
CA ILE A 213 7.41 0.28 6.34
C ILE A 213 6.48 -0.72 5.66
N ALA A 214 6.94 -1.49 4.68
CA ALA A 214 6.14 -2.54 4.04
C ALA A 214 5.63 -3.58 5.06
N GLY A 215 6.48 -3.95 6.04
CA GLY A 215 6.09 -4.85 7.12
C GLY A 215 5.04 -4.22 8.03
N ILE A 216 5.20 -2.93 8.37
CA ILE A 216 4.24 -2.17 9.18
C ILE A 216 2.89 -2.06 8.47
N TRP A 217 2.87 -1.80 7.17
CA TRP A 217 1.62 -1.79 6.38
C TRP A 217 0.94 -3.15 6.45
N ALA A 218 1.68 -4.25 6.22
CA ALA A 218 1.14 -5.60 6.31
C ALA A 218 0.57 -5.92 7.71
N ARG A 219 1.28 -5.53 8.78
CA ARG A 219 0.84 -5.70 10.17
C ARG A 219 -0.39 -4.87 10.51
N SER A 220 -0.40 -3.60 10.11
CA SER A 220 -1.52 -2.68 10.32
C SER A 220 -2.78 -3.23 9.66
N ASP A 221 -2.67 -3.65 8.40
CA ASP A 221 -3.79 -4.23 7.66
C ASP A 221 -4.30 -5.52 8.30
N ALA A 222 -3.41 -6.40 8.75
CA ALA A 222 -3.78 -7.66 9.38
C ALA A 222 -4.53 -7.47 10.71
N THR A 223 -4.20 -6.41 11.45
CA THR A 223 -4.72 -6.18 12.82
C THR A 223 -5.87 -5.20 12.88
N ARG A 224 -5.93 -4.24 11.94
CA ARG A 224 -6.89 -3.12 11.95
C ARG A 224 -7.61 -2.92 10.63
N GLY A 225 -7.23 -3.64 9.57
CA GLY A 225 -7.76 -3.46 8.22
C GLY A 225 -7.09 -2.31 7.45
N VAL A 226 -7.14 -2.39 6.13
CA VAL A 226 -6.47 -1.44 5.20
C VAL A 226 -6.96 0.01 5.35
N HIS A 227 -8.16 0.21 5.90
CA HIS A 227 -8.75 1.51 6.11
C HIS A 227 -8.09 2.30 7.25
N LYS A 228 -7.32 1.64 8.15
CA LYS A 228 -6.51 2.31 9.17
C LYS A 228 -5.21 2.81 8.56
N ALA A 229 -4.92 4.10 8.72
CA ALA A 229 -3.64 4.70 8.32
C ALA A 229 -2.46 4.04 9.07
N PRO A 230 -1.45 3.48 8.38
CA PRO A 230 -0.30 2.81 9.01
C PRO A 230 0.73 3.83 9.56
N ALA A 231 0.25 4.78 10.35
CA ALA A 231 1.02 5.75 11.12
C ALA A 231 0.71 5.58 12.62
N ASN A 232 1.52 6.21 13.47
CA ASN A 232 1.57 5.94 14.90
C ASN A 232 1.82 4.45 15.18
N GLU A 233 2.78 3.87 14.46
CA GLU A 233 3.14 2.45 14.51
C GLU A 233 4.61 2.32 14.88
N ILE A 234 4.92 1.42 15.82
CA ILE A 234 6.29 1.15 16.26
C ILE A 234 7.08 0.49 15.13
N VAL A 235 8.32 0.96 14.94
CA VAL A 235 9.30 0.38 14.02
C VAL A 235 10.14 -0.66 14.78
N ASN A 236 9.78 -1.93 14.64
CA ASN A 236 10.52 -3.03 15.27
C ASN A 236 11.93 -3.15 14.67
N GLY A 237 12.94 -3.25 15.54
CA GLY A 237 14.35 -3.38 15.16
C GLY A 237 15.09 -2.04 14.99
N ALA A 238 14.39 -0.90 15.07
CA ALA A 238 15.01 0.41 15.03
C ALA A 238 15.81 0.71 16.32
N LEU A 239 17.05 1.13 16.14
CA LEU A 239 17.99 1.53 17.19
C LEU A 239 18.35 3.03 17.13
N GLY A 240 17.99 3.70 16.04
CA GLY A 240 18.40 5.06 15.72
C GLY A 240 17.81 5.53 14.40
N LEU A 241 17.98 6.81 14.10
CA LEU A 241 17.58 7.44 12.84
C LEU A 241 18.78 8.22 12.29
N ALA A 242 18.96 8.22 10.97
CA ALA A 242 20.06 8.95 10.32
C ALA A 242 19.98 10.46 10.57
N ARG A 243 18.76 11.00 10.71
CA ARG A 243 18.49 12.38 11.15
C ARG A 243 17.34 12.39 12.15
N GLN A 244 17.45 13.19 13.20
CA GLN A 244 16.29 13.48 14.06
C GLN A 244 15.49 14.61 13.42
N ILE A 245 14.22 14.36 13.14
CA ILE A 245 13.33 15.35 12.50
C ILE A 245 12.51 16.06 13.58
N THR A 246 12.61 17.39 13.62
CA THR A 246 11.80 18.22 14.54
C THR A 246 10.36 18.32 14.06
N GLN A 247 9.50 18.88 14.91
CA GLN A 247 8.10 19.06 14.57
C GLN A 247 7.89 20.11 13.48
N GLU A 248 8.67 21.18 13.51
CA GLU A 248 8.65 22.25 12.51
C GLU A 248 9.12 21.72 11.15
N GLU A 249 10.21 20.95 11.13
CA GLU A 249 10.69 20.29 9.91
C GLU A 249 9.63 19.35 9.35
N GLN A 250 9.02 18.51 10.20
CA GLN A 250 7.93 17.64 9.79
C GLN A 250 6.76 18.42 9.19
N ALA A 251 6.35 19.54 9.80
CA ALA A 251 5.25 20.35 9.30
C ALA A 251 5.51 20.87 7.87
N MET A 252 6.77 21.13 7.53
CA MET A 252 7.20 21.49 6.19
C MET A 252 7.16 20.28 5.24
N LEU A 253 7.74 19.14 5.65
CA LEU A 253 7.76 17.89 4.88
C LEU A 253 6.36 17.33 4.58
N ASN A 254 5.42 17.53 5.49
CA ASN A 254 4.04 17.14 5.31
C ASN A 254 3.42 17.80 4.07
N ARG A 255 3.78 19.05 3.73
CA ARG A 255 3.20 19.80 2.59
C ARG A 255 3.43 19.11 1.24
N THR A 256 4.51 18.36 1.12
CA THR A 256 4.91 17.63 -0.08
C THR A 256 4.58 16.13 0.00
N GLY A 257 3.86 15.69 1.05
CA GLY A 257 3.46 14.30 1.22
C GLY A 257 4.59 13.37 1.69
N VAL A 258 5.70 13.92 2.19
CA VAL A 258 6.81 13.14 2.72
C VAL A 258 6.46 12.60 4.10
N ASN A 259 6.56 11.29 4.28
CA ASN A 259 6.29 10.62 5.55
C ASN A 259 7.56 10.48 6.37
N VAL A 260 7.48 10.82 7.65
CA VAL A 260 8.64 10.81 8.55
C VAL A 260 8.57 9.65 9.56
N ILE A 261 9.73 9.15 9.95
CA ILE A 261 9.90 8.30 11.14
C ILE A 261 10.53 9.19 12.23
N ARG A 262 9.96 9.18 13.43
CA ARG A 262 10.41 10.02 14.54
C ARG A 262 10.62 9.21 15.82
N PHE A 263 11.51 9.70 16.67
CA PHE A 263 11.74 9.15 18.00
C PHE A 263 10.91 9.90 19.04
N PHE A 264 10.16 9.15 19.84
CA PHE A 264 9.43 9.63 21.00
C PHE A 264 9.99 8.93 22.24
N ARG A 265 10.30 9.71 23.28
CA ARG A 265 11.06 9.22 24.45
C ARG A 265 10.42 8.00 25.13
N ASP A 266 9.09 7.95 25.17
CA ASP A 266 8.34 6.92 25.89
C ASP A 266 7.77 5.82 24.98
N GLU A 267 7.73 6.05 23.66
CA GLU A 267 7.11 5.13 22.68
C GLU A 267 8.13 4.53 21.70
N GLY A 268 9.35 5.06 21.65
CA GLY A 268 10.40 4.62 20.74
C GLY A 268 10.29 5.24 19.35
N TYR A 269 10.69 4.49 18.32
CA TYR A 269 10.67 4.95 16.94
C TYR A 269 9.31 4.65 16.32
N LEU A 270 8.59 5.69 15.90
CA LEU A 270 7.26 5.58 15.31
C LEU A 270 7.26 6.08 13.87
N VAL A 271 6.52 5.38 13.02
CA VAL A 271 6.10 5.92 11.72
C VAL A 271 5.09 7.03 11.99
N TRP A 272 5.35 8.23 11.48
CA TRP A 272 4.62 9.43 11.83
C TRP A 272 4.11 10.20 10.60
N GLY A 273 3.64 9.44 9.61
CA GLY A 273 3.01 9.95 8.38
C GLY A 273 2.35 8.81 7.57
N ALA A 274 1.25 9.13 6.90
CA ALA A 274 0.53 8.21 6.01
C ALA A 274 -0.04 8.94 4.78
N ARG A 275 0.72 9.87 4.22
CA ARG A 275 0.40 10.61 2.99
C ARG A 275 0.98 9.91 1.77
N THR A 276 0.30 10.09 0.63
CA THR A 276 0.83 9.76 -0.69
C THR A 276 1.50 11.00 -1.28
N LEU A 277 2.22 10.82 -2.38
CA LEU A 277 2.75 11.92 -3.18
C LEU A 277 1.69 12.54 -4.12
N SER A 278 0.41 12.17 -4.02
CA SER A 278 -0.63 12.72 -4.90
C SER A 278 -0.81 14.22 -4.69
N LYS A 279 -1.03 14.94 -5.80
CA LYS A 279 -1.51 16.33 -5.76
C LYS A 279 -3.02 16.41 -5.60
N ASP A 280 -3.76 15.34 -5.86
CA ASP A 280 -5.20 15.27 -5.66
C ASP A 280 -5.50 15.08 -4.16
N ALA A 281 -6.35 15.95 -3.62
CA ALA A 281 -6.80 15.87 -2.24
C ALA A 281 -7.56 14.56 -1.95
N ALA A 282 -8.23 13.97 -2.95
CA ALA A 282 -8.97 12.72 -2.80
C ALA A 282 -8.06 11.53 -2.45
N PHE A 283 -6.84 11.50 -3.00
CA PHE A 283 -5.87 10.43 -2.77
C PHE A 283 -4.67 10.86 -1.93
N ARG A 284 -4.80 11.96 -1.17
CA ARG A 284 -3.78 12.45 -0.24
C ARG A 284 -3.34 11.38 0.77
N TYR A 285 -4.27 10.56 1.26
CA TYR A 285 -4.01 9.60 2.33
C TYR A 285 -3.83 8.18 1.80
N LEU A 286 -2.81 7.51 2.34
CA LEU A 286 -2.41 6.18 1.96
C LEU A 286 -3.50 5.12 2.20
N ASN A 287 -4.13 5.13 3.38
CA ASN A 287 -5.19 4.18 3.71
C ASN A 287 -6.40 4.32 2.78
N VAL A 288 -6.72 5.55 2.36
CA VAL A 288 -7.79 5.80 1.40
C VAL A 288 -7.44 5.18 0.05
N ARG A 289 -6.24 5.48 -0.48
CA ARG A 289 -5.80 4.90 -1.76
C ARG A 289 -5.77 3.37 -1.72
N ARG A 290 -5.20 2.78 -0.68
CA ARG A 290 -5.10 1.32 -0.53
C ARG A 290 -6.48 0.66 -0.34
N LEU A 291 -7.41 1.32 0.34
CA LEU A 291 -8.80 0.85 0.44
C LEU A 291 -9.48 0.81 -0.93
N PHE A 292 -9.35 1.86 -1.75
CA PHE A 292 -9.89 1.86 -3.11
C PHE A 292 -9.26 0.78 -3.97
N ASN A 293 -7.93 0.61 -3.93
CA ASN A 293 -7.24 -0.45 -4.67
C ASN A 293 -7.79 -1.84 -4.31
N MET A 294 -7.94 -2.11 -3.01
CA MET A 294 -8.51 -3.38 -2.54
C MET A 294 -9.95 -3.59 -3.05
N ILE A 295 -10.80 -2.56 -2.99
CA ILE A 295 -12.19 -2.65 -3.42
C ILE A 295 -12.29 -2.89 -4.93
N GLU A 296 -11.56 -2.08 -5.72
CA GLU A 296 -11.51 -2.19 -7.19
C GLU A 296 -11.08 -3.60 -7.61
N GLU A 297 -9.99 -4.12 -7.03
CA GLU A 297 -9.47 -5.44 -7.36
C GLU A 297 -10.40 -6.58 -6.90
N SER A 298 -10.95 -6.49 -5.68
CA SER A 298 -11.89 -7.50 -5.16
C SER A 298 -13.13 -7.62 -6.03
N ILE A 299 -13.68 -6.48 -6.48
CA ILE A 299 -14.80 -6.47 -7.41
C ILE A 299 -14.36 -7.09 -8.74
N ALA A 300 -13.24 -6.66 -9.32
CA ALA A 300 -12.77 -7.17 -10.62
C ALA A 300 -12.56 -8.70 -10.62
N GLU A 301 -11.86 -9.25 -9.62
CA GLU A 301 -11.61 -10.68 -9.51
C GLU A 301 -12.90 -11.48 -9.27
N SER A 302 -13.73 -11.04 -8.32
CA SER A 302 -14.92 -11.80 -7.89
C SER A 302 -16.08 -11.69 -8.88
N THR A 303 -16.07 -10.70 -9.78
CA THR A 303 -17.14 -10.46 -10.75
C THR A 303 -16.81 -10.92 -12.18
N ARG A 304 -15.70 -11.65 -12.38
CA ARG A 304 -15.32 -12.21 -13.69
C ARG A 304 -16.41 -13.08 -14.33
N TRP A 305 -17.29 -13.68 -13.53
CA TRP A 305 -18.41 -14.48 -14.00
C TRP A 305 -19.44 -13.68 -14.80
N ILE A 306 -19.50 -12.35 -14.68
CA ILE A 306 -20.42 -11.49 -15.44
C ILE A 306 -20.12 -11.57 -16.95
N VAL A 307 -18.87 -11.85 -17.32
CA VAL A 307 -18.44 -11.88 -18.71
C VAL A 307 -19.19 -12.98 -19.45
N PHE A 308 -19.84 -12.62 -20.56
CA PHE A 308 -20.70 -13.47 -21.40
C PHE A 308 -22.06 -13.85 -20.82
N GLU A 309 -22.47 -13.28 -19.69
CA GLU A 309 -23.86 -13.41 -19.20
C GLU A 309 -24.82 -12.53 -20.02
N PRO A 310 -26.11 -12.90 -20.12
CA PRO A 310 -27.13 -12.07 -20.75
C PRO A 310 -27.21 -10.68 -20.10
N ASN A 311 -27.03 -9.61 -20.88
CA ASN A 311 -27.09 -8.24 -20.39
C ASN A 311 -28.55 -7.77 -20.22
N ASP A 312 -29.16 -8.16 -19.11
CA ASP A 312 -30.55 -7.87 -18.77
C ASP A 312 -30.77 -7.58 -17.27
N HIS A 313 -32.02 -7.31 -16.87
CA HIS A 313 -32.37 -6.97 -15.49
C HIS A 313 -31.95 -8.01 -14.43
N PRO A 314 -32.13 -9.33 -14.65
CA PRO A 314 -31.58 -10.35 -13.76
C PRO A 314 -30.09 -10.17 -13.47
N LEU A 315 -29.26 -9.96 -14.50
CA LEU A 315 -27.83 -9.74 -14.34
C LEU A 315 -27.57 -8.48 -13.50
N TRP A 316 -28.17 -7.36 -13.85
CA TRP A 316 -27.98 -6.09 -13.13
C TRP A 316 -28.37 -6.19 -11.66
N LYS A 317 -29.46 -6.91 -11.36
CA LYS A 317 -29.92 -7.15 -9.98
C LYS A 317 -28.90 -8.01 -9.21
N ALA A 318 -28.35 -9.05 -9.82
CA ALA A 318 -27.33 -9.89 -9.21
C ALA A 318 -26.06 -9.10 -8.90
N ILE A 319 -25.59 -8.28 -9.85
CA ILE A 319 -24.41 -7.42 -9.66
C ILE A 319 -24.61 -6.44 -8.50
N ARG A 320 -25.73 -5.70 -8.49
CA ARG A 320 -26.02 -4.77 -7.39
C ARG A 320 -26.07 -5.49 -6.05
N ARG A 321 -26.76 -6.63 -5.97
CA ARG A 321 -26.85 -7.42 -4.72
C ARG A 321 -25.46 -7.79 -4.19
N ASP A 322 -24.60 -8.34 -5.05
CA ASP A 322 -23.31 -8.89 -4.63
C ASP A 322 -22.32 -7.78 -4.25
N VAL A 323 -22.26 -6.68 -5.02
CA VAL A 323 -21.43 -5.50 -4.70
C VAL A 323 -21.94 -4.77 -3.46
N THR A 324 -23.25 -4.56 -3.32
CA THR A 324 -23.84 -3.95 -2.12
C THR A 324 -23.56 -4.77 -0.87
N ALA A 325 -23.67 -6.10 -0.94
CA ALA A 325 -23.38 -6.98 0.20
C ALA A 325 -21.91 -6.86 0.66
N PHE A 326 -20.97 -6.76 -0.28
CA PHE A 326 -19.55 -6.56 0.01
C PHE A 326 -19.27 -5.21 0.69
N LEU A 327 -19.75 -4.11 0.10
CA LEU A 327 -19.56 -2.77 0.64
C LEU A 327 -20.25 -2.58 2.00
N LEU A 328 -21.38 -3.26 2.21
CA LEU A 328 -22.05 -3.29 3.51
C LEU A 328 -21.18 -3.97 4.58
N GLY A 329 -20.43 -5.01 4.21
CA GLY A 329 -19.43 -5.62 5.09
C GLY A 329 -18.36 -4.61 5.49
N LEU A 330 -17.76 -3.93 4.52
CA LEU A 330 -16.73 -2.91 4.77
C LEU A 330 -17.23 -1.74 5.62
N TRP A 331 -18.46 -1.29 5.41
CA TRP A 331 -19.08 -0.26 6.25
C TRP A 331 -19.27 -0.72 7.70
N ARG A 332 -19.72 -1.97 7.91
CA ARG A 332 -19.85 -2.56 9.25
C ARG A 332 -18.51 -2.71 9.96
N ASP A 333 -17.44 -2.95 9.20
CA ASP A 333 -16.07 -3.02 9.70
C ASP A 333 -15.44 -1.63 9.94
N GLY A 334 -16.18 -0.55 9.68
CA GLY A 334 -15.75 0.83 9.92
C GLY A 334 -14.82 1.39 8.83
N ALA A 335 -14.75 0.77 7.64
CA ALA A 335 -13.91 1.25 6.55
C ALA A 335 -14.53 2.44 5.78
N LEU A 336 -15.85 2.58 5.82
CA LEU A 336 -16.61 3.63 5.15
C LEU A 336 -17.30 4.54 6.18
N MET A 337 -17.36 5.85 5.90
CA MET A 337 -18.03 6.86 6.73
C MET A 337 -19.55 6.79 6.56
N GLY A 338 -20.30 7.41 7.47
CA GLY A 338 -21.77 7.53 7.36
C GLY A 338 -22.49 6.73 8.45
N ARG A 339 -23.63 7.27 8.89
CA ARG A 339 -24.50 6.64 9.91
C ARG A 339 -25.40 5.58 9.31
N THR A 340 -25.66 5.66 8.00
CA THR A 340 -26.39 4.65 7.24
C THR A 340 -25.58 4.21 6.02
N PRO A 341 -25.83 3.01 5.45
CA PRO A 341 -25.14 2.54 4.25
C PRO A 341 -25.27 3.51 3.07
N GLU A 342 -26.40 4.21 2.92
CA GLU A 342 -26.68 5.11 1.81
C GLU A 342 -25.86 6.42 1.89
N GLU A 343 -25.42 6.81 3.09
CA GLU A 343 -24.45 7.89 3.27
C GLU A 343 -23.01 7.42 2.95
N ALA A 344 -22.76 6.11 3.07
CA ALA A 344 -21.43 5.51 2.98
C ALA A 344 -21.05 5.12 1.55
N PHE A 345 -22.00 4.57 0.79
CA PHE A 345 -21.78 4.14 -0.58
C PHE A 345 -23.09 4.08 -1.36
N TYR A 346 -22.98 4.07 -2.69
CA TYR A 346 -24.07 3.63 -3.55
C TYR A 346 -23.56 2.72 -4.67
N VAL A 347 -24.45 1.87 -5.16
CA VAL A 347 -24.20 0.97 -6.30
C VAL A 347 -25.36 1.10 -7.27
N LYS A 348 -25.07 1.51 -8.50
CA LYS A 348 -26.06 1.66 -9.56
C LYS A 348 -25.69 0.81 -10.77
N CYS A 349 -26.62 -0.02 -11.20
CA CYS A 349 -26.52 -0.83 -12.42
C CYS A 349 -27.96 -1.09 -12.85
N ASP A 350 -28.50 -0.29 -13.74
CA ASP A 350 -29.91 -0.31 -14.16
C ASP A 350 -30.04 0.16 -15.62
N GLU A 351 -31.27 0.39 -16.07
CA GLU A 351 -31.57 0.89 -17.42
C GLU A 351 -30.93 2.26 -17.71
N GLU A 352 -30.74 3.10 -16.69
CA GLU A 352 -30.14 4.42 -16.86
C GLU A 352 -28.63 4.30 -17.11
N THR A 353 -27.94 3.42 -16.39
CA THR A 353 -26.52 3.15 -16.63
C THR A 353 -26.28 2.21 -17.82
N ASN A 354 -27.29 1.43 -18.21
CA ASN A 354 -27.23 0.44 -19.31
C ASN A 354 -28.35 0.64 -20.33
N PRO A 355 -28.34 1.75 -21.09
CA PRO A 355 -29.31 1.98 -22.15
C PRO A 355 -29.11 0.99 -23.30
N ILE A 356 -30.10 0.89 -24.20
CA ILE A 356 -30.12 -0.07 -25.32
C ILE A 356 -28.85 0.01 -26.17
N GLU A 357 -28.29 1.20 -26.35
CA GLU A 357 -27.04 1.43 -27.07
C GLU A 357 -25.85 0.71 -26.40
N SER A 358 -25.76 0.76 -25.06
CA SER A 358 -24.74 0.04 -24.28
C SER A 358 -24.92 -1.47 -24.39
N ILE A 359 -26.17 -1.93 -24.27
CA ILE A 359 -26.51 -3.35 -24.39
C ILE A 359 -26.12 -3.89 -25.77
N ARG A 360 -26.47 -3.17 -26.85
CA ARG A 360 -26.10 -3.52 -28.22
C ARG A 360 -24.59 -3.50 -28.46
N ALA A 361 -23.86 -2.65 -27.74
CA ALA A 361 -22.40 -2.60 -27.74
C ALA A 361 -21.76 -3.72 -26.88
N GLY A 362 -22.55 -4.56 -26.22
CA GLY A 362 -22.05 -5.61 -25.33
C GLY A 362 -21.42 -5.09 -24.04
N LYS A 363 -21.81 -3.89 -23.59
CA LYS A 363 -21.25 -3.23 -22.40
C LYS A 363 -22.24 -3.21 -21.26
N VAL A 364 -21.76 -3.59 -20.07
CA VAL A 364 -22.44 -3.39 -18.79
C VAL A 364 -21.67 -2.32 -18.00
N THR A 365 -22.33 -1.25 -17.61
CA THR A 365 -21.81 -0.18 -16.77
C THR A 365 -22.40 -0.29 -15.37
N ILE A 366 -21.52 -0.27 -14.38
CA ILE A 366 -21.85 -0.25 -12.96
C ILE A 366 -21.18 0.98 -12.36
N GLU A 367 -21.97 1.86 -11.75
CA GLU A 367 -21.48 3.03 -11.03
C GLU A 367 -21.40 2.69 -9.54
N VAL A 368 -20.25 2.93 -8.94
CA VAL A 368 -20.00 2.74 -7.52
C VAL A 368 -19.38 4.02 -6.98
N ALA A 369 -19.94 4.58 -5.91
CA ALA A 369 -19.29 5.63 -5.14
C ALA A 369 -19.14 5.24 -3.67
N LEU A 370 -18.08 5.75 -3.06
CA LEU A 370 -17.61 5.36 -1.74
C LEU A 370 -17.23 6.61 -0.94
N ALA A 371 -17.57 6.62 0.35
CA ALA A 371 -17.11 7.60 1.33
C ALA A 371 -16.11 6.93 2.29
N PRO A 372 -14.79 7.00 2.02
CA PRO A 372 -13.78 6.34 2.87
C PRO A 372 -13.59 7.07 4.20
N VAL A 373 -13.23 6.35 5.26
CA VAL A 373 -12.79 7.00 6.51
C VAL A 373 -11.45 7.72 6.31
N LEU A 374 -11.42 9.00 6.68
CA LEU A 374 -10.21 9.82 6.66
C LEU A 374 -9.51 9.80 8.03
N PRO A 375 -8.16 9.79 8.07
CA PRO A 375 -7.43 9.84 9.33
C PRO A 375 -7.51 11.23 9.99
N ALA A 376 -7.52 11.25 11.33
CA ALA A 376 -7.38 12.49 12.11
C ALA A 376 -5.89 12.83 12.28
N GLU A 377 -5.35 13.70 11.41
CA GLU A 377 -3.94 14.09 11.44
C GLU A 377 -3.65 15.27 12.39
N LEU A 378 -4.60 16.20 12.54
CA LEU A 378 -4.45 17.39 13.39
C LEU A 378 -5.50 17.37 14.49
N ILE A 379 -5.06 17.38 15.75
CA ILE A 379 -5.91 17.40 16.93
C ILE A 379 -5.71 18.74 17.62
N ILE A 380 -6.76 19.56 17.70
CA ILE A 380 -6.73 20.88 18.32
C ILE A 380 -7.56 20.83 19.60
N PHE A 381 -6.90 20.96 20.76
CA PHE A 381 -7.58 21.17 22.03
C PHE A 381 -7.78 22.66 22.27
N ARG A 382 -9.03 23.11 22.37
CA ARG A 382 -9.36 24.47 22.81
C ARG A 382 -9.73 24.42 24.28
N ILE A 383 -8.96 25.12 25.11
CA ILE A 383 -9.14 25.15 26.57
C ILE A 383 -9.58 26.57 26.95
N SER A 384 -10.77 26.72 27.51
CA SER A 384 -11.28 27.99 28.05
C SER A 384 -11.41 27.91 29.57
N GLN A 385 -11.14 29.03 30.25
CA GLN A 385 -11.22 29.14 31.71
C GLN A 385 -12.64 29.44 32.22
N ASP A 386 -13.50 30.04 31.40
CA ASP A 386 -14.87 30.42 31.74
C ASP A 386 -15.88 29.92 30.67
N GLU A 387 -17.15 29.74 31.07
CA GLU A 387 -18.28 29.42 30.16
C GLU A 387 -18.55 30.54 29.13
N ALA A 388 -18.00 31.73 29.33
CA ALA A 388 -18.01 32.83 28.36
C ALA A 388 -16.62 32.95 27.71
N GLY A 389 -16.51 32.43 26.49
CA GLY A 389 -15.26 32.27 25.75
C GLY A 389 -14.40 33.53 25.69
N THR A 390 -13.23 33.45 26.33
CA THR A 390 -12.03 34.08 25.80
C THR A 390 -11.22 32.95 25.15
N GLU A 391 -11.27 32.88 23.83
CA GLU A 391 -10.49 31.91 23.05
C GLU A 391 -9.01 32.26 23.17
N ILE A 392 -8.24 31.33 23.73
CA ILE A 392 -6.78 31.34 23.62
C ILE A 392 -6.47 30.17 22.68
N ASP A 393 -6.21 30.46 21.42
CA ASP A 393 -5.67 29.47 20.49
C ASP A 393 -4.23 29.16 20.94
N LEU A 394 -4.10 28.17 21.82
CA LEU A 394 -2.84 27.45 21.98
C LEU A 394 -2.71 26.53 20.77
N LEU A 395 -2.15 27.06 19.69
CA LEU A 395 -1.52 26.23 18.68
C LEU A 395 -0.43 25.44 19.40
N SER A 396 -0.71 24.17 19.73
CA SER A 396 0.37 23.24 20.04
C SER A 396 1.21 23.11 18.78
N ALA A 397 2.37 23.77 18.82
CA ALA A 397 3.47 23.66 17.87
C ALA A 397 3.70 22.21 17.50
#